data_AF-W6TVP9-F1
#
_entry.id   AF-W6TVP9-F1
#
_cell.length_a   1.000
_cell.length_b   1.000
_cell.length_c   1.000
_cell.angle_alpha   90.00
_cell.angle_beta   90.00
_cell.angle_gamma   90.00
#
_symmetry.space_group_name_H-M   'P 1'
#
loop_
_entity.id
_entity.type
_entity.pdbx_description
1 polymer ?
#
loop_
_entity_poly.entity_id
_entity_poly.type
_entity_poly.pdbx_seq_one_letter_code
_entity_poly.pdbx_strand_id
1 'polypeptide(L)' 'MNNFLGIVSEREDLNRRIAESNSFDLKKDYIFEYQNAINIFLSKVEGVTNI' A
#
# COMPACT_ATOMS: atom_id res chain seq x y z
N MET A 1 -1.43 4.51 -18.16
CA MET A 1 -0.51 4.30 -17.02
C MET A 1 -0.45 5.46 -16.02
N ASN A 2 -1.04 6.64 -16.30
CA ASN A 2 -0.86 7.85 -15.48
C ASN A 2 -1.27 7.69 -13.99
N ASN A 3 -2.19 6.78 -13.69
CA ASN A 3 -2.68 6.53 -12.32
C ASN A 3 -2.20 5.20 -11.72
N PHE A 4 -1.21 4.55 -12.32
CA PHE A 4 -0.60 3.36 -11.73
C PHE A 4 0.16 3.74 -10.45
N LEU A 5 -0.01 2.94 -9.39
CA LEU A 5 0.58 3.19 -8.06
C LEU A 5 1.56 2.08 -7.63
N GLY A 6 1.57 0.93 -8.30
CA GLY A 6 2.42 -0.20 -7.95
C GLY A 6 1.68 -1.52 -7.97
N ILE A 7 2.36 -2.56 -7.47
CA ILE A 7 1.84 -3.92 -7.33
C ILE A 7 1.97 -4.29 -5.86
N VAL A 8 0.95 -4.97 -5.32
CA VAL A 8 1.05 -5.70 -4.05
C VAL A 8 1.04 -7.18 -4.39
N SER A 9 2.08 -7.88 -3.97
CA SER A 9 2.27 -9.31 -4.19
C SER A 9 1.33 -10.11 -3.30
N GLU A 10 0.84 -11.24 -3.81
CA GLU A 10 0.07 -12.17 -2.99
C GLU A 10 0.97 -12.76 -1.89
N ARG A 11 0.43 -12.80 -0.67
CA ARG A 11 1.05 -13.45 0.49
C ARG A 11 -0.03 -14.13 1.32
N GLU A 12 0.15 -15.43 1.58
CA GLU A 12 -0.79 -16.25 2.35
C GLU A 12 -1.05 -15.67 3.76
N ASP A 13 -0.01 -15.14 4.41
CA ASP A 13 -0.15 -14.57 5.75
C ASP A 13 -0.91 -13.24 5.76
N LEU A 14 -0.77 -12.40 4.72
CA LEU A 14 -1.61 -11.22 4.49
C LEU A 14 -3.07 -11.63 4.31
N ASN A 15 -3.33 -12.60 3.44
CA ASN A 15 -4.68 -13.10 3.16
C ASN A 15 -5.36 -13.65 4.42
N ARG A 16 -4.65 -14.45 5.21
CA ARG A 16 -5.15 -14.95 6.50
C ARG A 16 -5.46 -13.83 7.48
N ARG A 17 -4.57 -12.84 7.63
CA ARG A 17 -4.79 -11.69 8.54
C ARG A 17 -6.01 -10.86 8.17
N ILE A 18 -6.23 -10.64 6.88
CA ILE A 18 -7.43 -9.96 6.37
C ILE A 18 -8.69 -10.78 6.70
N ALA A 19 -8.67 -12.09 6.45
CA ALA A 19 -9.81 -12.98 6.70
C ALA A 19 -10.16 -13.08 8.19
N GLU A 20 -9.16 -13.11 9.07
CA GLU A 20 -9.33 -13.25 10.51
C GLU A 20 -9.63 -11.93 11.23
N SER A 21 -9.63 -10.78 10.53
CA SER A 21 -9.68 -9.44 11.16
C SER A 21 -8.62 -9.27 12.25
N ASN A 22 -7.46 -9.90 12.05
CA ASN A 22 -6.38 -9.94 13.02
C ASN A 22 -5.59 -8.62 13.01
N SER A 23 -4.78 -8.36 14.04
CA SER A 23 -3.99 -7.14 14.14
C SER A 23 -3.05 -6.99 12.94
N PHE A 24 -2.99 -5.76 12.43
CA PHE A 24 -2.12 -5.40 11.32
C PHE A 24 -0.68 -5.35 11.83
N ASP A 25 0.20 -6.12 11.21
CA ASP A 25 1.63 -6.12 11.53
C ASP A 25 2.38 -5.23 10.54
N LEU A 26 2.77 -4.03 10.99
CA LEU A 26 3.47 -3.04 10.18
C LEU A 26 4.91 -3.42 9.83
N LYS A 27 5.45 -4.52 10.39
CA LYS A 27 6.81 -4.99 10.12
C LYS A 27 6.88 -5.98 8.97
N LYS A 28 5.74 -6.37 8.41
CA LYS A 28 5.66 -7.32 7.31
C LYS A 28 6.09 -6.69 6.02
N ASP A 29 6.72 -7.48 5.16
CA ASP A 29 7.26 -7.03 3.90
C ASP A 29 6.19 -6.44 2.96
N TYR A 30 4.92 -6.87 3.06
CA TYR A 30 3.84 -6.40 2.17
C TYR A 30 3.44 -4.98 2.52
N ILE A 31 3.76 -4.55 3.73
CA ILE A 31 3.55 -3.18 4.18
C ILE A 31 4.45 -2.23 3.40
N PHE A 32 5.67 -2.63 3.01
CA PHE A 32 6.53 -1.78 2.19
C PHE A 32 5.94 -1.54 0.80
N GLU A 33 5.25 -2.53 0.23
CA GLU A 33 4.56 -2.41 -1.06
C GLU A 33 3.36 -1.45 -0.95
N TYR A 34 2.57 -1.57 0.12
CA TYR A 34 1.50 -0.61 0.43
C TYR A 34 2.04 0.81 0.69
N GLN A 35 3.11 0.95 1.47
CA GLN A 35 3.74 2.24 1.74
C GLN A 35 4.22 2.92 0.47
N ASN A 36 4.85 2.18 -0.45
CA ASN A 36 5.26 2.72 -1.74
C ASN A 36 4.08 3.18 -2.57
N ALA A 37 3.00 2.39 -2.66
CA ALA A 37 1.80 2.77 -3.39
C ALA A 37 1.16 4.05 -2.82
N ILE A 38 1.10 4.16 -1.48
CA ILE A 38 0.59 5.35 -0.79
C ILE A 38 1.49 6.55 -1.03
N ASN A 39 2.81 6.42 -0.95
CA ASN A 39 3.74 7.53 -1.21
C ASN A 39 3.63 8.03 -2.66
N ILE A 40 3.47 7.13 -3.62
CA ILE A 40 3.23 7.49 -5.03
C ILE A 40 1.88 8.21 -5.17
N PHE A 41 0.85 7.74 -4.48
CA PHE A 41 -0.45 8.42 -4.48
C PHE A 41 -0.35 9.83 -3.88
N LEU A 42 0.24 9.96 -2.70
CA LEU A 42 0.39 11.24 -2.01
C LEU A 42 1.23 12.22 -2.83
N SER A 43 2.37 11.80 -3.40
CA SER A 43 3.17 12.69 -4.26
C SER A 43 2.42 13.18 -5.50
N LYS A 44 1.51 12.37 -6.05
CA LYS A 44 0.64 12.79 -7.16
C LYS A 44 -0.45 13.75 -6.71
N VAL A 45 -1.04 13.55 -5.53
CA VAL A 45 -2.10 14.41 -4.99
C VAL A 45 -1.52 15.74 -4.46
N GLU A 46 -0.41 15.70 -3.73
CA GLU A 46 0.27 16.88 -3.20
C GLU A 46 0.91 17.71 -4.32
N GLY A 47 1.47 17.07 -5.35
CA GLY A 47 1.94 17.77 -6.56
C GLY A 47 0.84 18.45 -7.37
N VAL A 48 -0.43 18.07 -7.18
CA VAL A 48 -1.62 18.73 -7.76
C VAL A 48 -2.12 19.87 -6.86
N THR A 49 -1.71 19.93 -5.59
CA THR A 49 -2.19 20.88 -4.58
C THR A 49 -1.12 21.94 -4.24
N ASN A 50 -0.48 22.53 -5.26
CA ASN A 50 0.20 23.81 -5.09
C ASN A 50 -0.86 24.92 -5.20
N ILE A 51 -1.39 25.34 -4.04
CA ILE A 51 -2.19 26.56 -3.87
C ILE A 51 -1.24 27.68 -3.44
#